data_AF-A0A3C0BBY7-F1
#
_entry.id   AF-A0A3C0BBY7-F1
#
_cell.length_a   1.000
_cell.length_b   1.000
_cell.length_c   1.000
_cell.angle_alpha   90.00
_cell.angle_beta   90.00
_cell.angle_gamma   90.00
#
_symmetry.space_group_name_H-M   'P 1'
#
loop_
_entity.id
_entity.type
_entity.pdbx_description
1 polymer ?
#
loop_
_entity_poly.entity_id
_entity_poly.type
_entity_poly.pdbx_seq_one_letter_code
_entity_poly.pdbx_strand_id
1 'polypeptide(L)'
;DMPVDNEEEFFVKFGDEYRDEADNVSIIPEGVGHFDIAPLLYDYLHLMIPYRVVHPDDENGNTTCDRTVISRLEQLKVTGENGSVWDKLKDINLD
;
A
#
# COMPACT_ATOMS: atom_id res chain seq x y z
N ASP A 1 -15.67 0.71 8.16
CA ASP A 1 -14.33 1.16 8.58
C ASP A 1 -13.42 -0.03 8.77
N MET A 2 -12.16 0.12 8.36
CA MET A 2 -11.14 -0.87 8.64
C MET A 2 -10.43 -0.44 9.91
N PRO A 3 -10.59 -1.16 11.04
CA PRO A 3 -9.94 -0.78 12.28
C PRO A 3 -8.43 -0.95 12.10
N VAL A 4 -7.69 0.13 12.35
CA VAL A 4 -6.24 0.13 12.42
C VAL A 4 -5.88 0.12 13.90
N ASP A 5 -5.13 -0.89 14.32
CA ASP A 5 -4.63 -1.03 15.69
C ASP A 5 -3.16 -1.45 15.61
N ASN A 6 -2.28 -0.63 16.18
CA ASN A 6 -0.85 -0.88 16.18
C ASN A 6 -0.15 -0.07 17.28
N GLU A 7 0.98 -0.58 17.75
CA GLU A 7 1.83 0.02 18.77
C GLU A 7 3.28 -0.03 18.25
N GLU A 8 3.88 1.15 18.04
CA GLU A 8 5.22 1.30 17.45
C GLU A 8 6.14 2.06 18.40
N GLU A 9 7.40 1.64 18.48
CA GLU A 9 8.44 2.29 19.28
C GLU A 9 9.51 2.92 18.39
N PHE A 10 9.80 4.20 18.63
CA PHE A 10 10.84 4.96 17.92
C PHE A 10 11.82 5.57 18.93
N PHE A 11 13.12 5.37 18.71
CA PHE A 11 14.17 5.84 19.60
C PHE A 11 14.85 7.10 19.03
N VAL A 12 15.01 8.09 19.89
CA VAL A 12 15.73 9.33 19.57
C VAL A 12 17.00 9.38 20.41
N LYS A 13 18.15 9.53 19.73
CA LYS A 13 19.46 9.70 20.35
C LYS A 13 19.96 11.12 20.13
N PHE A 14 20.74 11.65 21.07
CA PHE A 14 21.44 12.92 20.88
C PHE A 14 22.83 12.68 20.29
N GLY A 15 23.25 13.55 19.38
CA GLY A 15 24.57 13.52 18.77
C GLY A 15 24.95 14.85 18.10
N ASP A 16 25.95 14.82 17.23
CA ASP A 16 26.50 16.03 16.61
C ASP A 16 25.63 16.57 15.47
N GLU A 17 25.04 15.68 14.65
CA GLU A 17 24.31 16.01 13.43
C GLU A 17 23.06 15.12 13.27
N TYR A 18 22.09 15.59 12.49
CA TYR A 18 20.89 14.81 12.17
C TYR A 18 21.26 13.59 11.30
N ARG A 19 20.87 12.40 11.71
CA ARG A 19 21.10 11.17 10.94
C ARG A 19 20.14 10.06 11.33
N ASP A 20 19.54 9.44 10.33
CA ASP A 20 18.81 8.18 10.52
C ASP A 20 19.81 7.02 10.62
N GLU A 21 19.82 6.36 11.78
CA GLU A 21 20.76 5.28 12.10
C GLU A 21 20.17 3.91 11.78
N ALA A 22 18.87 3.74 12.02
CA ALA A 22 18.07 2.55 11.69
C ALA A 22 16.60 2.93 11.47
N ASP A 23 15.78 1.99 11.01
CA ASP A 23 14.36 2.22 10.68
C ASP A 23 13.56 2.84 11.84
N ASN A 24 13.91 2.52 13.08
CA ASN A 24 13.25 3.05 14.28
C ASN A 24 14.21 3.84 15.20
N VAL A 25 15.35 4.31 14.68
CA VAL A 25 16.34 5.08 15.47
C VAL A 25 16.87 6.26 14.67
N SER A 26 16.71 7.47 15.21
CA SER A 26 17.31 8.67 14.63
C SER A 26 18.14 9.46 15.65
N ILE A 27 19.23 10.05 15.17
CA ILE A 27 20.12 10.92 15.94
C ILE A 27 19.74 12.37 15.65
N ILE A 28 19.50 13.15 16.69
CA ILE A 28 19.24 14.58 16.61
C ILE A 28 20.36 15.40 17.27
N PRO A 29 20.66 16.61 16.76
CA PRO A 29 21.64 17.48 17.40
C PRO A 29 21.24 17.88 18.82
N GLU A 30 22.19 17.93 19.75
CA GLU A 30 21.96 18.30 21.16
C GLU A 30 21.31 19.69 21.36
N GLY A 31 21.50 20.62 20.42
CA GLY A 31 20.94 21.98 20.48
C GLY A 31 19.48 22.08 20.05
N VAL A 32 18.86 20.98 19.61
CA VAL A 32 17.48 20.99 19.09
C VAL A 32 16.48 20.79 20.23
N GLY A 33 15.59 21.77 20.42
CA GLY A 33 14.56 21.74 21.47
C GLY A 33 13.23 21.09 21.07
N HIS A 34 13.09 20.62 19.82
CA HIS A 34 11.87 20.00 19.33
C HIS A 34 12.18 18.89 18.31
N PHE A 35 11.41 17.80 18.33
CA PHE A 35 11.51 16.73 17.34
C PHE A 35 10.16 16.61 16.62
N ASP A 36 10.16 16.75 15.30
CA ASP A 36 8.93 16.66 14.51
C ASP A 36 8.59 15.19 14.25
N ILE A 37 7.47 14.74 14.83
CA ILE A 37 6.95 13.38 14.70
C ILE A 37 5.93 13.24 13.55
N ALA A 38 5.55 14.33 12.89
CA ALA A 38 4.57 14.26 11.81
C ALA A 38 4.99 13.34 10.65
N PRO A 39 6.25 13.31 10.20
CA PRO A 39 6.71 12.37 9.18
C PRO A 39 6.58 10.90 9.65
N LEU A 40 6.98 10.62 10.89
CA LEU A 40 6.87 9.28 11.48
C LEU A 40 5.42 8.79 11.51
N LEU A 41 4.50 9.64 11.99
CA LEU A 41 3.08 9.32 12.01
C LEU A 41 2.54 9.05 10.61
N TYR A 42 2.93 9.86 9.62
CA TYR A 42 2.52 9.66 8.24
C TYR A 42 2.96 8.28 7.73
N ASP A 43 4.22 7.92 7.91
CA ASP A 43 4.78 6.66 7.44
C ASP A 43 4.12 5.46 8.13
N TYR A 44 4.07 5.48 9.47
CA TYR A 44 3.44 4.40 10.23
C TYR A 44 1.98 4.19 9.84
N LEU A 45 1.19 5.26 9.72
CA LEU A 45 -0.22 5.14 9.34
C LEU A 45 -0.39 4.64 7.90
N HIS A 46 0.44 5.09 6.96
CA HIS A 46 0.36 4.65 5.56
C HIS A 46 0.70 3.17 5.42
N LEU A 47 1.67 2.68 6.20
CA LEU A 47 2.07 1.26 6.18
C LEU A 47 1.05 0.33 6.85
N MET A 48 0.26 0.84 7.80
CA MET A 48 -0.79 0.06 8.45
C MET A 48 -2.03 -0.17 7.57
N ILE A 49 -2.27 0.69 6.58
CA ILE A 49 -3.42 0.56 5.67
C ILE A 49 -3.09 -0.48 4.59
N PRO A 50 -3.92 -1.51 4.39
CA PRO A 50 -3.65 -2.48 3.33
C PRO A 50 -3.72 -1.82 1.96
N TYR A 51 -2.80 -2.19 1.09
CA TYR A 51 -2.79 -1.74 -0.30
C TYR A 51 -4.07 -2.10 -1.07
N ARG A 52 -4.74 -3.19 -0.66
CA ARG A 52 -6.00 -3.65 -1.26
C ARG A 52 -6.96 -4.14 -0.18
N VAL A 53 -8.18 -3.61 -0.22
CA VAL A 53 -9.30 -4.13 0.57
C VAL A 53 -9.98 -5.23 -0.24
N VAL A 54 -10.09 -6.43 0.33
CA VAL A 54 -10.77 -7.57 -0.26
C VAL A 54 -11.92 -7.96 0.67
N HIS A 55 -13.09 -8.26 0.11
CA HIS A 55 -14.20 -8.79 0.90
C HIS A 55 -13.75 -10.09 1.60
N PRO A 56 -14.05 -10.29 2.88
CA PRO A 56 -13.67 -11.50 3.58
C PRO A 56 -14.35 -12.74 2.97
N ASP A 57 -13.80 -13.92 3.24
CA ASP A 57 -14.49 -15.18 2.96
C ASP A 57 -15.38 -15.57 4.15
N ASP A 58 -16.42 -16.37 3.89
CA ASP A 58 -17.26 -16.97 4.92
C ASP A 58 -16.56 -18.16 5.62
N GLU A 59 -17.18 -18.74 6.65
CA GLU A 59 -16.64 -19.87 7.41
C GLU A 59 -16.35 -21.13 6.55
N ASN A 60 -16.94 -21.20 5.35
CA ASN A 60 -16.76 -22.30 4.40
C ASN A 60 -15.79 -21.94 3.27
N GLY A 61 -15.17 -20.76 3.29
CA GLY A 61 -14.23 -20.28 2.28
C GLY A 61 -14.88 -19.71 1.02
N ASN A 62 -16.18 -19.37 1.04
CA ASN A 62 -16.82 -18.69 -0.08
C ASN A 62 -16.72 -17.17 0.07
N THR A 63 -16.51 -16.49 -1.06
CA THR A 63 -16.43 -15.03 -1.07
C THR A 63 -17.74 -14.35 -0.62
N THR A 64 -17.62 -13.34 0.24
CA THR A 64 -18.77 -12.49 0.66
C THR A 64 -19.07 -11.35 -0.31
N CYS A 65 -18.40 -11.29 -1.48
CA CYS A 65 -18.67 -10.29 -2.50
C CYS A 65 -20.15 -10.28 -2.95
N ASP A 66 -20.68 -9.10 -3.26
CA ASP A 66 -22.00 -8.96 -3.84
C ASP A 66 -22.07 -9.65 -5.22
N ARG A 67 -22.86 -10.74 -5.28
CA ARG A 67 -23.07 -11.55 -6.49
C ARG A 67 -23.67 -10.75 -7.64
N THR A 68 -24.50 -9.76 -7.38
CA THR A 68 -25.11 -8.93 -8.42
C THR A 68 -24.08 -8.05 -9.11
N VAL A 69 -23.13 -7.52 -8.34
CA VAL A 69 -22.01 -6.72 -8.83
C VAL A 69 -21.05 -7.61 -9.63
N ILE A 70 -20.70 -8.79 -9.10
CA ILE A 70 -19.85 -9.75 -9.83
C ILE A 70 -20.46 -10.10 -11.19
N SER A 71 -21.75 -10.45 -11.23
CA SER A 71 -22.42 -10.80 -12.49
C SER A 71 -22.40 -9.65 -13.50
N ARG A 72 -22.60 -8.41 -13.05
CA ARG A 72 -22.48 -7.22 -13.93
C ARG A 72 -21.05 -7.02 -14.43
N LEU A 73 -20.04 -7.21 -13.57
CA LEU A 73 -18.64 -7.11 -13.96
C LEU A 73 -18.26 -8.17 -15.00
N GLU A 74 -18.77 -9.39 -14.87
CA GLU A 74 -18.58 -10.47 -15.85
C GLU A 74 -19.22 -10.13 -17.21
N GLN A 75 -20.41 -9.53 -17.22
CA GLN A 75 -21.06 -9.09 -18.45
C GLN A 75 -20.33 -7.94 -19.15
N LEU A 76 -19.74 -7.04 -18.35
CA LEU A 76 -18.92 -5.91 -18.83
C LEU A 76 -17.49 -6.30 -19.18
N LYS A 77 -17.08 -7.53 -18.83
CA LYS A 77 -15.79 -8.07 -19.19
C LYS A 77 -15.76 -8.19 -20.70
N VAL A 78 -15.19 -7.18 -21.35
CA VAL A 78 -14.99 -7.19 -22.80
C VAL A 78 -14.21 -8.46 -23.11
N THR A 79 -14.82 -9.39 -23.83
CA THR A 79 -14.12 -10.42 -24.60
C THR A 79 -13.37 -9.71 -25.72
N GLY A 80 -12.35 -8.93 -25.34
CA GLY A 80 -11.33 -8.52 -26.27
C GLY A 80 -10.72 -9.81 -26.78
N GLU A 81 -10.57 -9.92 -28.10
CA GLU A 81 -9.76 -10.94 -28.74
C GLU A 81 -8.54 -11.24 -27.85
N ASN A 82 -8.26 -12.51 -27.61
CA ASN A 82 -7.18 -13.02 -26.75
C ASN A 82 -5.77 -12.68 -27.30
N GLY A 83 -5.53 -11.44 -27.67
CA GLY A 83 -4.24 -10.85 -27.94
C GLY A 83 -4.05 -9.70 -26.98
N SER A 84 -2.92 -9.72 -26.28
CA SER A 84 -2.37 -8.54 -25.67
C SER A 84 -2.46 -7.36 -26.66
N VAL A 85 -2.69 -6.13 -26.20
CA VAL A 85 -2.62 -4.93 -27.08
C VAL A 85 -1.27 -4.91 -27.84
N TRP A 86 -0.25 -5.49 -27.23
CA TRP A 86 1.09 -5.70 -27.79
C TRP A 86 1.18 -6.74 -28.91
N ASP A 87 0.23 -7.68 -29.01
CA ASP A 87 0.20 -8.67 -30.10
C ASP A 87 -0.14 -8.02 -31.44
N LYS A 88 -0.94 -6.96 -31.45
CA LYS A 88 -1.24 -6.17 -32.66
C LYS A 88 -0.03 -5.40 -33.20
N LEU A 89 1.00 -5.20 -32.37
CA LEU A 89 2.24 -4.53 -32.80
C LEU A 89 3.20 -5.48 -33.51
N LYS A 90 3.02 -6.81 -33.38
CA LYS A 90 3.84 -7.81 -34.09
C LYS A 90 3.53 -7.85 -35.59
N ASP A 91 2.34 -7.40 -35.97
CA ASP A 91 1.87 -7.37 -37.37
C ASP A 91 2.26 -6.08 -38.11
N ILE A 92 2.91 -5.13 -37.44
CA ILE A 92 3.35 -3.89 -38.08
C ILE A 92 4.71 -4.14 -38.74
N ASN A 93 4.70 -4.26 -40.07
CA ASN A 93 5.91 -4.31 -40.88
C ASN A 93 6.50 -2.89 -40.96
N LEU A 94 7.60 -2.64 -40.25
CA LEU A 94 8.42 -1.43 -40.44
C LEU A 94 9.42 -1.72 -41.57
N ASP A 95 8.97 -1.49 -42.82
CA ASP A 95 9.89 -1.18 -43.92
C ASP A 95 10.42 0.25 -43.80
#